data_AF-A0A1G8WDQ6-F1
#
_entry.id   AF-A0A1G8WDQ6-F1
#
_cell.length_a   1.000
_cell.length_b   1.000
_cell.length_c   1.000
_cell.angle_alpha   90.00
_cell.angle_beta   90.00
_cell.angle_gamma   90.00
#
_symmetry.space_group_name_H-M   'P 1'
#
loop_
_entity.id
_entity.type
_entity.pdbx_description
1 polymer ?
#
loop_
_entity_poly.entity_id
_entity_poly.type
_entity_poly.pdbx_seq_one_letter_code
_entity_poly.pdbx_strand_id
1 'polypeptide(L)'
;MKMLKQAREKKGFTTRQVSEMLKIDQALISKFENGLRRPTEKQLLGLADLLEIDFETLATEWLKGKIIELANSHKFGLKAFKVAEKELFAQAKSESPSDKFQKLFDEMESLRSILVQKDKE
;
A
#
# COMPACT_ATOMS: atom_id res chain seq x y z
N MET A 1 -11.78 10.65 2.65
CA MET A 1 -12.56 9.44 2.29
C MET A 1 -13.87 9.74 1.55
N LYS A 2 -14.00 10.88 0.86
CA LYS A 2 -15.21 11.20 0.06
C LYS A 2 -15.54 10.12 -0.99
N MET A 3 -14.54 9.39 -1.47
CA MET A 3 -14.70 8.28 -2.41
C MET A 3 -15.58 7.12 -1.88
N LEU A 4 -15.56 6.83 -0.56
CA LEU A 4 -16.40 5.78 0.01
C LEU A 4 -17.89 6.12 -0.14
N LYS A 5 -18.24 7.38 0.18
CA LYS A 5 -19.60 7.88 0.05
C LYS A 5 -20.08 7.82 -1.39
N GLN A 6 -19.25 8.28 -2.32
CA GLN A 6 -19.55 8.28 -3.75
C GLN A 6 -19.75 6.86 -4.30
N ALA A 7 -18.87 5.91 -3.93
CA ALA A 7 -18.97 4.53 -4.36
C ALA A 7 -20.23 3.85 -3.78
N ARG A 8 -20.53 4.09 -2.50
CA ARG A 8 -21.76 3.61 -1.86
C ARG A 8 -23.01 4.13 -2.55
N GLU A 9 -23.08 5.44 -2.82
CA GLU A 9 -24.22 6.06 -3.50
C GLU A 9 -24.37 5.55 -4.94
N LYS A 10 -23.25 5.34 -5.65
CA LYS A 10 -23.24 4.74 -7.00
C LYS A 10 -23.78 3.30 -6.99
N LYS A 11 -23.51 2.53 -5.93
CA LYS A 11 -24.06 1.18 -5.73
C LYS A 11 -25.52 1.18 -5.25
N GLY A 12 -26.10 2.35 -4.95
CA GLY A 12 -27.46 2.47 -4.43
C GLY A 12 -27.62 1.99 -3.00
N PHE A 13 -26.52 1.79 -2.27
CA PHE A 13 -26.59 1.31 -0.89
C PHE A 13 -26.82 2.47 0.09
N THR A 14 -27.67 2.22 1.07
CA THR A 14 -27.78 3.06 2.27
C THR A 14 -26.65 2.75 3.25
N THR A 15 -26.32 3.69 4.13
CA THR A 15 -25.34 3.44 5.21
C THR A 15 -25.77 2.28 6.12
N ARG A 16 -27.08 2.08 6.30
CA ARG A 16 -27.66 0.96 7.04
C ARG A 16 -27.41 -0.39 6.35
N GLN A 17 -27.62 -0.48 5.05
CA GLN A 17 -27.34 -1.72 4.30
C GLN A 17 -25.86 -2.09 4.37
N VAL A 18 -24.95 -1.13 4.18
CA VAL A 18 -23.51 -1.36 4.34
C VAL A 18 -23.15 -1.82 5.75
N SER A 19 -23.77 -1.20 6.76
CA SER A 19 -23.61 -1.55 8.17
C SER A 19 -24.01 -3.00 8.45
N GLU A 20 -25.17 -3.43 7.96
CA GLU A 20 -25.68 -4.80 8.10
C GLU A 20 -24.79 -5.82 7.36
N MET A 21 -24.37 -5.52 6.13
CA MET A 21 -23.53 -6.40 5.30
C MET A 21 -22.13 -6.61 5.89
N LEU A 22 -21.49 -5.53 6.37
CA LEU A 22 -20.13 -5.59 6.90
C LEU A 22 -20.08 -5.84 8.42
N LYS A 23 -21.24 -5.88 9.09
CA LYS A 23 -21.35 -5.97 10.56
C LYS A 23 -20.55 -4.86 11.26
N ILE A 24 -20.62 -3.65 10.70
CA ILE A 24 -19.99 -2.44 11.23
C ILE A 24 -21.11 -1.50 11.66
N ASP A 25 -20.98 -0.84 12.81
CA ASP A 25 -21.96 0.14 13.26
C ASP A 25 -22.21 1.26 12.20
N GLN A 26 -23.47 1.62 11.99
CA GLN A 26 -23.87 2.59 10.96
C GLN A 26 -23.26 3.98 11.18
N ALA A 27 -23.10 4.40 12.45
CA ALA A 27 -22.47 5.67 12.76
C ALA A 27 -20.95 5.62 12.47
N LEU A 28 -20.30 4.46 12.60
CA LEU A 28 -18.93 4.26 12.14
C LEU A 28 -18.81 4.41 10.63
N ILE A 29 -19.68 3.79 9.84
CA ILE A 29 -19.69 3.95 8.37
C ILE A 29 -19.80 5.44 8.01
N SER A 30 -20.70 6.16 8.67
CA SER A 30 -20.88 7.60 8.45
C SER A 30 -19.62 8.40 8.85
N LYS A 31 -18.96 8.04 9.95
CA LYS A 31 -17.69 8.68 10.37
C LYS A 31 -16.55 8.38 9.41
N PHE A 32 -16.50 7.18 8.83
CA PHE A 32 -15.50 6.79 7.83
C PHE A 32 -15.67 7.62 6.55
N GLU A 33 -16.90 7.71 6.02
CA GLU A 33 -17.21 8.49 4.82
C GLU A 33 -16.83 9.98 4.96
N ASN A 34 -17.04 10.54 6.15
CA ASN A 34 -16.70 11.93 6.45
C ASN A 34 -15.24 12.14 6.89
N GLY A 35 -14.43 11.07 7.00
CA GLY A 35 -13.04 11.16 7.45
C GLY A 35 -12.87 11.53 8.93
N LEU A 36 -13.93 11.48 9.73
CA LEU A 36 -13.92 11.76 11.17
C LEU A 36 -13.34 10.60 11.98
N ARG A 37 -13.39 9.39 11.43
CA ARG A 37 -12.76 8.20 12.00
C ARG A 37 -12.14 7.40 10.88
N ARG A 38 -11.03 6.71 11.17
CA ARG A 38 -10.43 5.77 10.22
C ARG A 38 -10.94 4.36 10.48
N PRO A 39 -11.29 3.61 9.42
CA PRO A 39 -11.54 2.18 9.56
C PRO A 39 -10.25 1.44 9.90
N THR A 40 -10.38 0.24 10.46
CA THR A 40 -9.30 -0.74 10.51
C THR A 40 -9.01 -1.28 9.11
N GLU A 41 -7.85 -1.88 8.89
CA GLU A 41 -7.50 -2.45 7.58
C GLU A 41 -8.46 -3.55 7.14
N LYS A 42 -8.89 -4.42 8.07
CA LYS A 42 -9.93 -5.43 7.80
C LYS A 42 -11.26 -4.79 7.36
N GLN A 43 -11.67 -3.69 8.00
CA GLN A 43 -12.86 -2.95 7.58
C GLN A 43 -12.66 -2.24 6.25
N LEU A 44 -11.45 -1.74 5.98
CA LEU A 44 -11.09 -1.11 4.72
C LEU A 44 -11.18 -2.10 3.56
N LEU A 45 -10.69 -3.33 3.76
CA LEU A 45 -10.79 -4.41 2.78
C LEU A 45 -12.26 -4.77 2.53
N GLY A 46 -13.06 -4.97 3.57
CA GLY A 46 -14.49 -5.25 3.40
C GLY A 46 -15.26 -4.12 2.71
N LEU A 47 -14.88 -2.86 2.95
CA LEU A 47 -15.45 -1.71 2.23
C LEU A 47 -15.01 -1.68 0.76
N ALA A 48 -13.75 -2.01 0.46
CA ALA A 48 -13.23 -2.09 -0.89
C ALA A 48 -13.99 -3.16 -1.69
N ASP A 49 -14.12 -4.36 -1.12
CA ASP A 49 -14.81 -5.49 -1.75
C ASP A 49 -16.29 -5.18 -1.99
N LEU A 50 -17.00 -4.70 -0.97
CA LEU A 50 -18.45 -4.42 -1.08
C LEU A 50 -18.76 -3.30 -2.06
N LEU A 51 -17.93 -2.26 -2.09
CA LEU A 51 -18.17 -1.07 -2.91
C LEU A 51 -17.47 -1.16 -4.28
N GLU A 52 -16.77 -2.27 -4.56
CA GLU A 52 -15.96 -2.49 -5.76
C GLU A 52 -14.98 -1.33 -6.02
N ILE A 53 -14.26 -0.94 -4.96
CA ILE A 53 -13.18 0.04 -5.03
C ILE A 53 -11.87 -0.73 -5.08
N ASP A 54 -10.96 -0.32 -5.96
CA ASP A 54 -9.59 -0.84 -5.93
C ASP A 54 -8.96 -0.65 -4.54
N PHE A 55 -8.56 -1.76 -3.93
CA PHE A 55 -8.06 -1.78 -2.56
C PHE A 55 -6.76 -0.98 -2.45
N GLU A 56 -5.87 -1.04 -3.44
CA GLU A 56 -4.61 -0.32 -3.43
C GLU A 56 -4.84 1.20 -3.38
N THR A 57 -5.74 1.71 -4.22
CA THR A 57 -6.13 3.13 -4.24
C THR A 57 -6.71 3.55 -2.89
N LEU A 58 -7.61 2.74 -2.33
CA LEU A 58 -8.25 3.04 -1.04
C LEU A 58 -7.27 2.97 0.14
N ALA A 59 -6.39 1.96 0.15
CA ALA A 59 -5.34 1.77 1.14
C ALA A 59 -4.32 2.91 1.09
N THR A 60 -3.95 3.37 -0.10
CA THR A 60 -3.04 4.50 -0.30
C THR A 60 -3.60 5.77 0.34
N GLU A 61 -4.87 6.10 0.08
CA GLU A 61 -5.53 7.26 0.69
C GLU A 61 -5.61 7.15 2.22
N TRP A 62 -5.88 5.94 2.72
CA TRP A 62 -5.96 5.66 4.16
C TRP A 62 -4.59 5.77 4.85
N LEU A 63 -3.54 5.20 4.27
CA LEU A 63 -2.16 5.27 4.75
C LEU A 63 -1.64 6.70 4.74
N LYS A 64 -1.91 7.46 3.67
CA LYS A 64 -1.58 8.89 3.60
C LYS A 64 -2.10 9.65 4.82
N GLY A 65 -3.37 9.41 5.20
CA GLY A 65 -3.97 10.02 6.38
C GLY A 65 -3.32 9.62 7.71
N LYS A 66 -2.78 8.39 7.81
CA LYS A 66 -2.00 7.94 8.99
C LYS A 66 -0.64 8.62 9.05
N ILE A 67 0.06 8.69 7.92
CA ILE A 67 1.37 9.32 7.81
C ILE A 67 1.29 10.80 8.20
N ILE A 68 0.28 11.52 7.70
CA ILE A 68 0.09 12.95 8.03
C ILE A 68 -0.14 13.15 9.53
N GLU A 69 -0.98 12.33 10.16
CA GLU A 69 -1.22 12.42 11.60
C GLU A 69 0.05 12.14 12.41
N LEU A 70 0.78 11.08 12.04
CA LEU A 70 2.04 10.75 12.69
C LEU A 70 3.07 11.88 12.52
N ALA A 71 3.18 12.43 11.32
CA ALA A 71 4.09 13.54 11.03
C ALA A 71 3.72 14.82 11.82
N ASN A 72 2.43 15.04 12.07
CA ASN A 72 1.94 16.19 12.84
C ASN A 72 2.02 15.98 14.36
N SER A 73 2.13 14.74 14.84
CA SER A 73 2.21 14.42 16.28
C SER A 73 3.50 14.93 16.95
N HIS A 74 4.52 15.31 16.16
CA HIS A 74 5.79 15.76 16.69
C HIS A 74 6.38 16.90 15.84
N LYS A 75 7.06 17.85 16.48
CA LYS A 75 7.72 19.00 15.80
C LYS A 75 8.75 18.59 14.74
N PHE A 76 9.32 17.40 14.85
CA PHE A 76 10.25 16.84 13.86
C PHE A 76 9.62 15.82 12.91
N GLY A 77 8.30 15.59 12.97
CA GLY A 77 7.67 14.51 12.22
C GLY A 77 7.79 14.67 10.70
N LEU A 78 7.67 15.89 10.17
CA LEU A 78 7.92 16.15 8.75
C LEU A 78 9.38 15.87 8.34
N LYS A 79 10.35 16.18 9.21
CA LYS A 79 11.76 15.87 8.97
C LYS A 79 11.98 14.36 8.97
N ALA A 80 11.40 13.65 9.93
CA ALA A 80 11.47 12.19 10.02
C ALA A 80 10.84 11.52 8.79
N PHE A 81 9.68 12.00 8.33
CA PHE A 81 9.03 11.51 7.11
C PHE A 81 9.94 11.63 5.88
N LYS A 82 10.58 12.79 5.67
CA LYS A 82 11.50 12.99 4.54
C LYS A 82 12.73 12.07 4.58
N VAL A 83 13.25 11.78 5.78
CA VAL A 83 14.36 10.84 5.96
C VAL A 83 13.91 9.42 5.60
N ALA A 84 12.76 8.98 6.14
CA ALA A 84 12.19 7.66 5.86
C ALA A 84 11.86 7.48 4.37
N GLU A 85 11.27 8.49 3.72
CA GLU A 85 10.99 8.50 2.28
C GLU A 85 12.27 8.26 1.47
N LYS A 86 13.36 8.97 1.80
CA LYS A 86 14.65 8.80 1.13
C LYS A 86 15.21 7.38 1.28
N GLU A 87 15.08 6.78 2.47
CA GLU A 87 15.51 5.40 2.72
C GLU A 87 14.70 4.38 1.92
N LEU A 88 13.36 4.54 1.85
CA LEU A 88 12.50 3.69 1.03
C LEU A 88 12.86 3.77 -0.46
N PHE A 89 13.12 4.96 -0.98
CA PHE A 89 13.59 5.13 -2.36
C PHE A 89 14.95 4.48 -2.60
N ALA A 90 15.86 4.52 -1.63
CA ALA A 90 17.16 3.86 -1.76
C ALA A 90 17.01 2.32 -1.79
N GLN A 91 16.13 1.76 -0.96
CA GLN A 91 15.82 0.32 -0.96
C GLN A 91 15.17 -0.11 -2.26
N ALA A 92 14.20 0.65 -2.79
CA ALA A 92 13.58 0.38 -4.08
C ALA A 92 14.58 0.41 -5.25
N LYS A 93 15.68 1.18 -5.13
CA LYS A 93 16.75 1.22 -6.14
C LYS A 93 17.75 0.05 -6.05
N SER A 94 17.79 -0.69 -4.94
CA SER A 94 18.70 -1.84 -4.77
C SER A 94 18.22 -3.13 -5.46
N GLU A 95 17.02 -3.14 -6.05
CA GLU A 95 16.56 -4.14 -7.01
C GLU A 95 16.34 -3.52 -8.39
N SER A 96 17.28 -2.70 -8.88
CA SER A 96 17.15 -2.24 -10.25
C SER A 96 17.24 -3.44 -11.22
N PRO A 97 16.58 -3.40 -12.39
CA PRO A 97 16.80 -4.40 -13.43
C PRO A 97 18.28 -4.61 -13.72
N SER A 98 19.09 -3.55 -13.67
CA SER A 98 20.55 -3.60 -13.80
C SER A 98 21.20 -4.51 -12.77
N ASP A 99 20.76 -4.49 -11.51
CA ASP A 99 21.32 -5.33 -10.45
C ASP A 99 20.96 -6.80 -10.65
N LYS A 100 19.77 -7.07 -11.21
CA LYS A 100 19.35 -8.43 -11.58
C LYS A 100 20.12 -8.95 -12.79
N PHE A 101 20.34 -8.11 -13.81
CA PHE A 101 21.16 -8.45 -14.97
C PHE A 101 22.63 -8.66 -14.61
N GLN A 102 23.18 -7.86 -13.71
CA GLN A 102 24.56 -8.01 -13.26
C GLN A 102 24.76 -9.35 -12.53
N LYS A 103 23.85 -9.71 -11.61
CA LYS A 103 23.89 -11.02 -10.96
C LYS A 103 23.80 -12.17 -11.96
N LEU A 104 22.94 -12.05 -12.98
CA LEU A 104 22.83 -13.05 -14.04
C LEU A 104 24.13 -13.16 -14.86
N PHE A 105 24.78 -12.03 -15.13
CA PHE A 105 26.05 -11.97 -15.86
C PHE A 105 27.18 -12.62 -15.06
N ASP A 106 27.29 -12.30 -13.78
CA ASP A 106 28.28 -12.89 -12.87
C ASP A 106 28.10 -14.42 -12.77
N GLU A 107 26.84 -14.88 -12.74
CA GLU A 107 26.48 -16.30 -12.75
C GLU A 107 26.88 -16.97 -14.08
N MET A 108 26.64 -16.34 -15.22
CA MET A 108 27.09 -16.83 -16.55
C MET A 108 28.61 -16.93 -16.66
N GLU A 109 29.37 -15.95 -16.14
CA GLU A 109 30.83 -16.01 -16.12
C GLU A 109 31.35 -17.17 -15.28
N SER A 110 30.74 -17.40 -14.12
CA SER A 110 31.11 -18.53 -13.25
C SER A 110 30.93 -19.88 -13.97
N LEU A 111 29.80 -20.06 -14.66
CA LEU A 111 29.49 -21.28 -15.42
C LEU A 111 30.44 -21.46 -16.62
N ARG A 112 30.78 -20.36 -17.31
CA ARG A 112 31.77 -20.38 -18.39
C ARG A 112 33.14 -20.84 -17.89
N SER A 113 33.56 -20.37 -16.71
CA SER A 113 34.84 -20.78 -16.13
C SER A 113 34.89 -22.28 -15.83
N ILE A 114 33.78 -22.85 -15.37
CA ILE A 114 33.63 -24.28 -15.09
C ILE A 114 33.73 -25.10 -16.39
N LEU A 115 33.07 -24.65 -17.46
CA LEU A 115 33.12 -25.32 -18.76
C LEU A 115 34.53 -25.29 -19.37
N VAL A 116 35.24 -24.17 -19.28
CA VAL A 116 36.61 -24.03 -19.80
C VAL A 116 37.63 -24.90 -19.04
N GLN A 117 37.36 -25.21 -17.77
CA GLN A 117 38.21 -26.12 -16.99
C GLN A 117 37.96 -27.60 -17.33
N LYS A 118 36.75 -27.94 -17.82
CA LYS A 118 36.36 -29.32 -18.14
C LYS A 118 36.94 -29.85 -19.45
N ASP A 119 37.38 -28.96 -20.35
CA ASP A 119 38.03 -29.31 -21.62
C ASP A 119 39.56 -29.52 -21.51
N LYS A 120 40.13 -29.47 -20.29
CA LYS A 120 41.58 -29.63 -20.02
C LYS A 120 41.96 -30.96 -19.38
N GLU A 121 41.01 -31.88 -19.19
CA GLU A 121 41.21 -33.28 -18.78
C GLU A 121 40.88 -34.22 -19.94
#